data_AF-A0A8J7EVX8-F1
#
_entry.id   AF-A0A8J7EVX8-F1
#
_cell.length_a   1.000
_cell.length_b   1.000
_cell.length_c   1.000
_cell.angle_alpha   90.00
_cell.angle_beta   90.00
_cell.angle_gamma   90.00
#
_symmetry.space_group_name_H-M   'P 1'
#
loop_
_entity.id
_entity.type
_entity.pdbx_description
1 polymer ?
#
loop_
_entity_poly.entity_id
_entity_poly.type
_entity_poly.pdbx_seq_one_letter_code
_entity_poly.pdbx_strand_id
1 'polypeptide(L)'
;MPRVSSNHLRESGKPPSASSARTSKTSRPGWLEIIIGLVIYLIVGFGGVSLFKQLSLAPVVYGLILTAWTGVATLIAFAVAARLRIRSLSAFGVRRTSGRWLLIGIGVGLVAFVLKSLAILAWVQITGDTNNVQDVYGDGARGGLLSLVLSTVFIAVFSPLGEELLYRGIVTNALLRYGPFAGVVGSTVIFALMHGINNIFPAAVVAGLATAEVFRRSGSIWPGLVVHFVFNLPSFLLMVVFTSTG
;
A
#
# COMPACT_ATOMS: atom_id res chain seq x y z
N MET A 1 63.44 -36.25 -47.49
CA MET A 1 64.38 -35.56 -46.57
C MET A 1 64.99 -34.38 -47.32
N PRO A 2 65.35 -33.21 -46.73
CA PRO A 2 65.29 -32.66 -45.35
C PRO A 2 64.48 -31.33 -45.22
N ARG A 3 63.82 -30.99 -44.09
CA ARG A 3 64.18 -30.03 -42.97
C ARG A 3 64.58 -28.60 -43.43
N VAL A 4 64.02 -27.47 -42.93
CA VAL A 4 64.15 -26.87 -41.57
C VAL A 4 63.27 -25.57 -41.41
N SER A 5 62.64 -25.39 -40.23
CA SER A 5 62.31 -24.15 -39.44
C SER A 5 61.39 -23.06 -40.07
N SER A 6 60.44 -22.41 -39.38
CA SER A 6 60.56 -21.81 -38.05
C SER A 6 59.21 -21.36 -37.43
N ASN A 7 59.16 -21.46 -36.10
CA ASN A 7 58.69 -20.44 -35.14
C ASN A 7 57.21 -20.04 -34.95
N HIS A 8 56.79 -20.29 -33.69
CA HIS A 8 56.06 -19.38 -32.78
C HIS A 8 54.57 -19.10 -33.12
N LEU A 9 53.56 -19.29 -32.28
CA LEU A 9 53.46 -19.16 -30.82
C LEU A 9 52.40 -20.13 -30.26
N ARG A 10 52.70 -20.72 -29.11
CA ARG A 10 51.69 -21.28 -28.19
C ARG A 10 50.88 -20.11 -27.63
N GLU A 11 49.60 -20.02 -27.94
CA GLU A 11 48.69 -19.26 -27.08
C GLU A 11 48.50 -20.05 -25.79
N SER A 12 49.09 -19.49 -24.73
CA SER A 12 48.98 -19.92 -23.35
C SER A 12 47.51 -20.05 -22.95
N GLY A 13 47.14 -21.23 -22.45
CA GLY A 13 45.89 -21.46 -21.75
C GLY A 13 45.73 -20.45 -20.62
N LYS A 14 44.77 -19.56 -20.77
CA LYS A 14 44.24 -18.76 -19.66
C LYS A 14 43.31 -19.70 -18.89
N PRO A 15 43.57 -20.05 -17.62
CA PRO A 15 42.57 -20.75 -16.84
C PRO A 15 41.34 -19.85 -16.76
N PRO A 16 40.10 -20.38 -16.91
CA PRO A 16 38.92 -19.58 -16.67
C PRO A 16 39.01 -19.05 -15.24
N SER A 17 39.13 -17.73 -15.11
CA SER A 17 39.17 -17.11 -13.80
C SER A 17 37.84 -17.42 -13.11
N ALA A 18 37.95 -18.06 -11.95
CA ALA A 18 36.89 -18.15 -10.96
C ALA A 18 36.61 -16.73 -10.40
N SER A 19 36.13 -15.83 -11.24
CA SER A 19 35.76 -14.47 -10.89
C SER A 19 34.25 -14.40 -10.72
N SER A 20 33.84 -14.75 -9.51
CA SER A 20 32.59 -14.34 -8.88
C SER A 20 31.33 -14.60 -9.69
N ALA A 21 30.63 -15.67 -9.35
CA ALA A 21 29.18 -15.68 -9.34
C ALA A 21 28.69 -14.52 -8.44
N ARG A 22 28.70 -13.29 -8.96
CA ARG A 22 27.99 -12.16 -8.37
C ARG A 22 26.52 -12.42 -8.67
N THR A 23 25.89 -13.23 -7.83
CA THR A 23 24.44 -13.26 -7.71
C THR A 23 24.00 -11.81 -7.54
N SER A 24 23.32 -11.23 -8.54
CA SER A 24 22.79 -9.87 -8.46
C SER A 24 21.82 -9.83 -7.28
N LYS A 25 22.28 -9.27 -6.15
CA LYS A 25 21.54 -9.21 -4.89
C LYS A 25 20.24 -8.42 -5.11
N THR A 26 19.14 -9.15 -5.21
CA THR A 26 17.72 -8.76 -5.11
C THR A 26 17.42 -7.26 -5.20
N SER A 27 17.01 -6.80 -6.37
CA SER A 27 16.43 -5.47 -6.60
C SER A 27 14.95 -5.38 -6.19
N ARG A 28 14.46 -6.27 -5.29
CA ARG A 28 13.06 -6.34 -4.84
C ARG A 28 12.96 -6.38 -3.30
N PRO A 29 11.90 -5.81 -2.69
CA PRO A 29 11.69 -5.84 -1.24
C PRO A 29 11.55 -7.25 -0.71
N GLY A 30 11.99 -7.49 0.52
CA GLY A 30 11.87 -8.75 1.27
C GLY A 30 11.49 -8.54 2.72
N TRP A 31 11.77 -9.54 3.57
CA TRP A 31 11.37 -9.52 4.99
C TRP A 31 11.89 -8.31 5.76
N LEU A 32 13.13 -7.88 5.50
CA LEU A 32 13.70 -6.70 6.15
C LEU A 32 12.86 -5.44 5.89
N GLU A 33 12.51 -5.19 4.62
CA GLU A 33 11.67 -4.05 4.25
C GLU A 33 10.25 -4.17 4.81
N ILE A 34 9.68 -5.39 4.83
CA ILE A 34 8.37 -5.64 5.46
C ILE A 34 8.42 -5.28 6.95
N ILE A 35 9.34 -5.87 7.70
CA ILE A 35 9.42 -5.71 9.16
C ILE A 35 9.64 -4.25 9.50
N ILE A 36 10.62 -3.59 8.86
CA ILE A 36 10.90 -2.18 9.14
C ILE A 36 9.72 -1.29 8.74
N GLY A 37 9.12 -1.51 7.56
CA GLY A 37 7.96 -0.74 7.13
C GLY A 37 6.79 -0.87 8.11
N LEU A 38 6.44 -2.08 8.52
CA LEU A 38 5.33 -2.31 9.45
C LEU A 38 5.63 -1.79 10.86
N VAL A 39 6.85 -1.97 11.38
CA VAL A 39 7.23 -1.44 12.70
C VAL A 39 7.23 0.08 12.71
N ILE A 40 7.77 0.72 11.68
CA ILE A 40 7.73 2.19 11.58
C ILE A 40 6.29 2.67 11.43
N TYR A 41 5.46 1.99 10.66
CA TYR A 41 4.04 2.34 10.56
C TYR A 41 3.31 2.16 11.89
N LEU A 42 3.60 1.11 12.67
CA LEU A 42 3.04 0.92 14.01
C LEU A 42 3.44 2.08 14.94
N ILE A 43 4.73 2.42 14.99
CA ILE A 43 5.25 3.46 15.87
C ILE A 43 4.71 4.84 15.45
N VAL A 44 4.85 5.21 14.17
CA VAL A 44 4.47 6.54 13.68
C VAL A 44 2.96 6.66 13.59
N GLY A 45 2.28 5.66 13.01
CA GLY A 45 0.83 5.64 12.85
C GLY A 45 0.11 5.73 14.20
N PHE A 46 0.28 4.73 15.06
CA PHE A 46 -0.43 4.69 16.36
C PHE A 46 0.14 5.66 17.38
N GLY A 47 1.46 5.90 17.38
CA GLY A 47 2.08 6.89 18.26
C GLY A 47 1.61 8.31 17.96
N GLY A 48 1.51 8.68 16.69
CA GLY A 48 0.96 9.99 16.29
C GLY A 48 -0.49 10.16 16.68
N VAL A 49 -1.35 9.16 16.42
CA VAL A 49 -2.76 9.19 16.87
C VAL A 49 -2.85 9.36 18.39
N SER A 50 -2.03 8.64 19.15
CA SER A 50 -2.02 8.71 20.61
C SER A 50 -1.58 10.09 21.11
N LEU A 51 -0.58 10.70 20.47
CA LEU A 51 -0.14 12.06 20.76
C LEU A 51 -1.23 13.07 20.46
N PHE A 52 -1.85 13.02 19.29
CA PHE A 52 -2.88 13.99 18.89
C PHE A 52 -4.12 13.94 19.79
N LYS A 53 -4.47 12.77 20.31
CA LYS A 53 -5.56 12.63 21.31
C LYS A 53 -5.31 13.43 22.58
N GLN A 54 -4.04 13.64 22.97
CA GLN A 54 -3.68 14.38 24.19
C GLN A 54 -3.74 15.90 23.98
N LEU A 55 -3.75 16.38 22.74
CA LEU A 55 -3.69 17.81 22.41
C LEU A 55 -5.04 18.53 22.52
N SER A 56 -6.13 17.82 22.83
CA SER A 56 -7.48 18.40 23.03
C SER A 56 -7.91 19.35 21.89
N LEU A 57 -7.65 18.93 20.65
CA LEU A 57 -7.89 19.75 19.46
C LEU A 57 -9.39 19.84 19.13
N ALA A 58 -9.79 20.94 18.49
CA ALA A 58 -11.15 21.06 17.94
C ALA A 58 -11.44 19.89 16.95
N PRO A 59 -12.68 19.35 16.92
CA PRO A 59 -12.99 18.15 16.12
C PRO A 59 -12.59 18.25 14.65
N VAL A 60 -12.86 19.40 14.02
CA VAL A 60 -12.46 19.68 12.62
C VAL A 60 -10.95 19.58 12.44
N VAL A 61 -10.18 20.18 13.34
CA VAL A 61 -8.71 20.18 13.27
C VAL A 61 -8.17 18.77 13.51
N TYR A 62 -8.75 18.07 14.50
CA TYR A 62 -8.38 16.69 14.81
C TYR A 62 -8.64 15.75 13.64
N GLY A 63 -9.83 15.81 13.03
CA GLY A 63 -10.18 15.01 11.85
C GLY A 63 -9.29 15.30 10.63
N LEU A 64 -8.98 16.57 10.36
CA LEU A 64 -8.05 16.96 9.29
C LEU A 64 -6.63 16.41 9.54
N ILE A 65 -6.14 16.51 10.77
CA ILE A 65 -4.82 15.97 11.12
C ILE A 65 -4.81 14.46 10.96
N LEU A 66 -5.84 13.75 11.45
CA LEU A 66 -5.90 12.29 11.35
C LEU A 66 -5.97 11.80 9.91
N THR A 67 -6.81 12.43 9.07
CA THR A 67 -6.92 12.07 7.64
C THR A 67 -5.61 12.27 6.88
N ALA A 68 -4.86 13.32 7.19
CA ALA A 68 -3.52 13.53 6.63
C ALA A 68 -2.49 12.55 7.21
N TRP A 69 -2.56 12.29 8.52
CA TRP A 69 -1.56 11.52 9.25
C TRP A 69 -1.46 10.08 8.78
N THR A 70 -2.57 9.44 8.41
CA THR A 70 -2.55 8.08 7.85
C THR A 70 -1.68 7.99 6.59
N GLY A 71 -1.77 8.99 5.71
CA GLY A 71 -0.89 9.11 4.54
C GLY A 71 0.55 9.44 4.90
N VAL A 72 0.77 10.38 5.83
CA VAL A 72 2.13 10.72 6.31
C VAL A 72 2.82 9.49 6.92
N ALA A 73 2.15 8.77 7.80
CA ALA A 73 2.71 7.62 8.51
C ALA A 73 3.07 6.49 7.55
N THR A 74 2.21 6.17 6.59
CA THR A 74 2.48 5.13 5.58
C THR A 74 3.59 5.56 4.60
N LEU A 75 3.65 6.84 4.23
CA LEU A 75 4.76 7.37 3.41
C LEU A 75 6.09 7.36 4.14
N ILE A 76 6.13 7.72 5.43
CA ILE A 76 7.34 7.64 6.27
C ILE A 76 7.79 6.17 6.36
N ALA A 77 6.87 5.27 6.69
CA ALA A 77 7.14 3.83 6.75
C ALA A 77 7.71 3.29 5.45
N PHE A 78 7.09 3.61 4.32
CA PHE A 78 7.58 3.25 3.00
C PHE A 78 8.97 3.86 2.73
N ALA A 79 9.16 5.16 2.98
CA ALA A 79 10.41 5.85 2.69
C ALA A 79 11.59 5.30 3.51
N VAL A 80 11.36 5.00 4.79
CA VAL A 80 12.38 4.38 5.66
C VAL A 80 12.73 2.99 5.15
N ALA A 81 11.73 2.14 4.90
CA ALA A 81 11.96 0.78 4.42
C ALA A 81 12.60 0.75 3.02
N ALA A 82 12.15 1.62 2.10
CA ALA A 82 12.65 1.66 0.73
C ALA A 82 14.12 2.09 0.65
N ARG A 83 14.54 3.04 1.49
CA ARG A 83 15.89 3.62 1.46
C ARG A 83 16.98 2.74 2.08
N LEU A 84 16.64 1.61 2.70
CA LEU A 84 17.61 0.72 3.33
C LEU A 84 18.66 0.20 2.33
N ARG A 85 18.21 -0.35 1.20
CA ARG A 85 19.10 -0.96 0.20
C ARG A 85 18.61 -0.89 -1.24
N ILE A 86 17.40 -0.41 -1.49
CA ILE A 86 16.81 -0.37 -2.84
C ILE A 86 16.77 1.07 -3.33
N ARG A 87 17.40 1.35 -4.47
CA ARG A 87 17.55 2.72 -4.99
C ARG A 87 16.49 3.11 -6.02
N SER A 88 15.85 2.15 -6.68
CA SER A 88 14.86 2.40 -7.73
C SER A 88 13.43 2.22 -7.22
N LEU A 89 12.57 3.23 -7.42
CA LEU A 89 11.14 3.12 -7.07
C LEU A 89 10.40 2.09 -7.94
N SER A 90 10.92 1.78 -9.13
CA SER A 90 10.35 0.73 -10.00
C SER A 90 10.37 -0.66 -9.35
N ALA A 91 11.31 -0.90 -8.42
CA ALA A 91 11.39 -2.12 -7.62
C ALA A 91 10.16 -2.34 -6.74
N PHE A 92 9.47 -1.26 -6.38
CA PHE A 92 8.25 -1.25 -5.57
C PHE A 92 6.99 -1.09 -6.44
N GLY A 93 7.10 -1.29 -7.75
CA GLY A 93 5.96 -1.16 -8.67
C GLY A 93 5.54 0.28 -8.96
N VAL A 94 6.36 1.27 -8.61
CA VAL A 94 6.18 2.66 -9.08
C VAL A 94 6.66 2.73 -10.53
N ARG A 95 5.80 2.30 -11.45
CA ARG A 95 6.05 2.29 -12.89
C ARG A 95 4.78 2.55 -13.66
N ARG A 96 4.92 3.06 -14.89
CA ARG A 96 3.80 3.33 -15.79
C ARG A 96 2.95 2.07 -15.99
N THR A 97 1.66 2.28 -16.17
CA THR A 97 0.67 1.24 -16.45
C THR A 97 -0.15 1.64 -17.67
N SER A 98 -0.82 0.68 -18.31
CA SER A 98 -1.68 0.96 -19.47
C SER A 98 -3.04 1.53 -19.03
N GLY A 99 -3.68 2.31 -19.90
CA GLY A 99 -5.03 2.82 -19.65
C GLY A 99 -6.04 1.71 -19.37
N ARG A 100 -5.87 0.54 -20.02
CA ARG A 100 -6.67 -0.68 -19.73
C ARG A 100 -6.61 -1.07 -18.25
N TRP A 101 -5.44 -1.04 -17.62
CA TRP A 101 -5.31 -1.38 -16.20
C TRP A 101 -5.92 -0.31 -15.28
N LEU A 102 -5.91 0.96 -15.68
CA LEU A 102 -6.64 2.01 -14.96
C LEU A 102 -8.15 1.79 -15.04
N LEU A 103 -8.69 1.44 -16.22
CA LEU A 103 -10.11 1.10 -16.39
C LEU A 103 -10.51 -0.15 -15.59
N ILE A 104 -9.66 -1.18 -15.57
CA ILE A 104 -9.85 -2.34 -14.68
C ILE A 104 -9.87 -1.90 -13.22
N GLY A 105 -8.97 -1.00 -12.82
CA GLY A 105 -8.96 -0.43 -11.47
C GLY A 105 -10.28 0.24 -11.10
N ILE A 106 -10.89 0.99 -12.03
CA ILE A 106 -12.22 1.58 -11.81
C ILE A 106 -13.27 0.49 -11.61
N GLY A 107 -13.34 -0.49 -12.52
CA GLY A 107 -14.33 -1.57 -12.43
C GLY A 107 -14.18 -2.40 -11.15
N VAL A 108 -12.95 -2.75 -10.78
CA VAL A 108 -12.64 -3.45 -9.53
C VAL A 108 -13.00 -2.59 -8.32
N GLY A 109 -12.72 -1.28 -8.37
CA GLY A 109 -13.08 -0.33 -7.31
C GLY A 109 -14.59 -0.25 -7.07
N LEU A 110 -15.39 -0.21 -8.14
CA LEU A 110 -16.86 -0.22 -8.04
C LEU A 110 -17.38 -1.52 -7.41
N VAL A 111 -16.86 -2.67 -7.86
CA VAL A 111 -17.23 -3.97 -7.28
C VAL A 111 -16.82 -4.04 -5.81
N ALA A 112 -15.59 -3.61 -5.48
CA ALA A 112 -15.09 -3.58 -4.12
C ALA A 112 -15.90 -2.64 -3.21
N PHE A 113 -16.40 -1.52 -3.74
CA PHE A 113 -17.30 -0.61 -3.02
C PHE A 113 -18.64 -1.29 -2.66
N VAL A 114 -19.21 -2.10 -3.55
CA VAL A 114 -20.43 -2.86 -3.22
C VAL A 114 -20.12 -3.96 -2.21
N LEU A 115 -19.05 -4.73 -2.46
CA LEU A 115 -18.68 -5.86 -1.59
C LEU A 115 -18.33 -5.41 -0.17
N LYS A 116 -17.64 -4.27 0.00
CA LYS A 116 -17.34 -3.76 1.35
C LYS A 116 -18.60 -3.40 2.11
N SER A 117 -19.60 -2.80 1.44
CA SER A 117 -20.86 -2.42 2.07
C SER A 117 -21.60 -3.65 2.57
N LEU A 118 -21.66 -4.71 1.77
CA LEU A 118 -22.21 -6.01 2.18
C LEU A 118 -21.41 -6.64 3.32
N ALA A 119 -20.08 -6.57 3.28
CA ALA A 119 -19.22 -7.15 4.30
C ALA A 119 -19.33 -6.41 5.65
N ILE A 120 -19.45 -5.08 5.64
CA ILE A 120 -19.73 -4.28 6.84
C ILE A 120 -21.11 -4.63 7.39
N LEU A 121 -22.14 -4.73 6.54
CA LEU A 121 -23.48 -5.12 6.98
C LEU A 121 -23.47 -6.50 7.64
N ALA A 122 -22.80 -7.49 7.03
CA ALA A 122 -22.65 -8.81 7.62
C ALA A 122 -21.92 -8.77 8.97
N TRP A 123 -20.85 -7.96 9.08
CA TRP A 123 -20.13 -7.75 10.33
C TRP A 123 -21.04 -7.22 11.43
N VAL A 124 -21.83 -6.17 11.14
CA VAL A 124 -22.79 -5.59 12.08
C VAL A 124 -23.83 -6.63 12.51
N GLN A 125 -24.36 -7.43 11.59
CA GLN A 125 -25.35 -8.47 11.93
C GLN A 125 -24.79 -9.58 12.81
N ILE A 126 -23.51 -9.94 12.63
CA ILE A 126 -22.85 -11.00 13.39
C ILE A 126 -22.38 -10.51 14.77
N THR A 127 -21.86 -9.29 14.85
CA THR A 127 -21.16 -8.78 16.03
C THR A 127 -21.98 -7.79 16.85
N GLY A 128 -22.98 -7.14 16.25
CA GLY A 128 -23.67 -6.00 16.83
C GLY A 128 -22.82 -4.72 16.86
N ASP A 129 -21.58 -4.72 16.35
CA ASP A 129 -20.69 -3.55 16.41
C ASP A 129 -21.05 -2.54 15.33
N THR A 130 -21.76 -1.49 15.73
CA THR A 130 -22.13 -0.36 14.87
C THR A 130 -21.14 0.80 14.98
N ASN A 131 -20.08 0.69 15.79
CA ASN A 131 -19.17 1.81 16.01
C ASN A 131 -18.26 2.01 14.81
N ASN A 132 -18.37 3.18 14.16
CA ASN A 132 -17.50 3.52 13.04
C ASN A 132 -16.31 4.36 13.49
N VAL A 133 -15.16 3.68 13.65
CA VAL A 133 -13.90 4.33 14.06
C VAL A 133 -13.38 5.35 13.05
N GLN A 134 -13.93 5.40 11.83
CA GLN A 134 -13.58 6.36 10.79
C GLN A 134 -14.47 7.60 10.74
N ASP A 135 -15.52 7.70 11.58
CA ASP A 135 -16.41 8.87 11.60
C ASP A 135 -15.66 10.19 11.88
N VAL A 136 -14.55 10.11 12.62
CA VAL A 136 -13.64 11.23 12.90
C VAL A 136 -13.09 11.90 11.64
N TYR A 137 -13.03 11.18 10.51
CA TYR A 137 -12.62 11.76 9.24
C TYR A 137 -13.70 12.68 8.66
N GLY A 138 -14.97 12.39 8.93
CA GLY A 138 -16.10 13.23 8.59
C GLY A 138 -16.07 14.57 9.31
N ASP A 139 -15.64 14.60 10.58
CA ASP A 139 -15.45 15.84 11.34
C ASP A 139 -14.45 16.78 10.66
N GLY A 140 -13.37 16.23 10.10
CA GLY A 140 -12.37 16.98 9.34
C GLY A 140 -12.94 17.75 8.17
N ALA A 141 -14.00 17.26 7.54
CA ALA A 141 -14.65 17.91 6.40
C ALA A 141 -15.63 19.04 6.78
N ARG A 142 -15.98 19.18 8.06
CA ARG A 142 -17.04 20.11 8.52
C ARG A 142 -16.57 21.56 8.70
N GLY A 143 -15.29 21.85 8.49
CA GLY A 143 -14.70 23.19 8.62
C GLY A 143 -14.94 24.17 7.46
N GLY A 144 -15.88 23.88 6.56
CA GLY A 144 -16.13 24.64 5.34
C GLY A 144 -15.43 24.06 4.10
N LEU A 145 -15.51 24.77 2.97
CA LEU A 145 -15.10 24.25 1.66
C LEU A 145 -13.65 23.78 1.62
N LEU A 146 -12.71 24.54 2.20
CA LEU A 146 -11.31 24.16 2.22
C LEU A 146 -11.08 22.85 2.98
N SER A 147 -11.68 22.72 4.17
CA SER A 147 -11.59 21.52 4.99
C SER A 147 -12.19 20.29 4.31
N LEU A 148 -13.32 20.46 3.61
CA LEU A 148 -13.94 19.41 2.80
C LEU A 148 -13.00 18.96 1.67
N VAL A 149 -12.43 19.91 0.91
CA VAL A 149 -11.52 19.61 -0.20
C VAL A 149 -10.27 18.89 0.31
N LEU A 150 -9.65 19.39 1.39
CA LEU A 150 -8.45 18.78 1.97
C LEU A 150 -8.74 17.36 2.48
N SER A 151 -9.81 17.17 3.26
CA SER A 151 -10.18 15.85 3.78
C SER A 151 -10.47 14.86 2.65
N THR A 152 -11.14 15.31 1.58
CA THR A 152 -11.42 14.49 0.40
C THR A 152 -10.14 14.06 -0.29
N VAL A 153 -9.21 14.99 -0.54
CA VAL A 153 -7.91 14.68 -1.15
C VAL A 153 -7.10 13.72 -0.27
N PHE A 154 -7.13 13.93 1.05
CA PHE A 154 -6.40 13.08 1.98
C PHE A 154 -6.94 11.64 2.03
N ILE A 155 -8.25 11.47 2.10
CA ILE A 155 -8.89 10.15 2.18
C ILE A 155 -8.92 9.42 0.83
N ALA A 156 -9.18 10.12 -0.26
CA ALA A 156 -9.37 9.50 -1.57
C ALA A 156 -8.05 9.24 -2.31
N VAL A 157 -6.99 10.02 -2.02
CA VAL A 157 -5.73 9.96 -2.78
C VAL A 157 -4.52 9.80 -1.88
N PHE A 158 -4.28 10.74 -0.96
CA PHE A 158 -3.00 10.81 -0.25
C PHE A 158 -2.75 9.60 0.67
N SER A 159 -3.73 9.24 1.49
CA SER A 159 -3.66 8.07 2.38
C SER A 159 -3.56 6.76 1.58
N PRO A 160 -4.45 6.51 0.60
CA PRO A 160 -4.30 5.39 -0.31
C PRO A 160 -2.94 5.30 -1.02
N LEU A 161 -2.34 6.42 -1.43
CA LEU A 161 -1.04 6.39 -2.09
C LEU A 161 0.05 5.83 -1.16
N GLY A 162 0.08 6.29 0.09
CA GLY A 162 1.02 5.77 1.09
C GLY A 162 0.76 4.29 1.39
N GLU A 163 -0.50 3.88 1.50
CA GLU A 163 -0.88 2.47 1.67
C GLU A 163 -0.46 1.60 0.48
N GLU A 164 -0.71 2.02 -0.75
CA GLU A 164 -0.30 1.26 -1.94
C GLU A 164 1.22 1.11 -2.03
N LEU A 165 1.98 2.15 -1.67
CA LEU A 165 3.44 2.09 -1.61
C LEU A 165 3.93 1.09 -0.55
N LEU A 166 3.39 1.15 0.66
CA LEU A 166 3.79 0.27 1.76
C LEU A 166 3.30 -1.17 1.52
N TYR A 167 2.01 -1.38 1.33
CA TYR A 167 1.45 -2.72 1.27
C TYR A 167 1.65 -3.38 -0.09
N ARG A 168 1.43 -2.68 -1.21
CA ARG A 168 1.54 -3.32 -2.53
C ARG A 168 2.98 -3.28 -3.00
N GLY A 169 3.61 -2.12 -2.87
CA GLY A 169 5.00 -1.91 -3.24
C GLY A 169 6.00 -2.73 -2.43
N ILE A 170 5.77 -2.91 -1.12
CA ILE A 170 6.65 -3.72 -0.24
C ILE A 170 6.04 -5.07 0.09
N VAL A 171 4.92 -5.13 0.82
CA VAL A 171 4.42 -6.38 1.43
C VAL A 171 3.99 -7.41 0.39
N THR A 172 3.02 -7.10 -0.47
CA THR A 172 2.55 -7.96 -1.57
C THR A 172 3.71 -8.35 -2.48
N ASN A 173 4.49 -7.36 -2.93
CA ASN A 173 5.63 -7.59 -3.83
C ASN A 173 6.66 -8.55 -3.23
N ALA A 174 6.98 -8.40 -1.94
CA ALA A 174 7.89 -9.30 -1.25
C ALA A 174 7.29 -10.71 -1.12
N LEU A 175 6.02 -10.84 -0.71
CA LEU A 175 5.35 -12.12 -0.48
C LEU A 175 5.05 -12.90 -1.76
N LEU A 176 4.90 -12.22 -2.91
CA LEU A 176 4.71 -12.86 -4.21
C LEU A 176 5.85 -13.80 -4.61
N ARG A 177 7.03 -13.71 -3.97
CA ARG A 177 8.12 -14.70 -4.15
C ARG A 177 7.74 -16.11 -3.69
N TYR A 178 6.75 -16.24 -2.81
CA TYR A 178 6.24 -17.50 -2.28
C TYR A 178 4.95 -17.94 -3.00
N GLY A 179 4.58 -17.25 -4.08
CA GLY A 179 3.43 -17.56 -4.92
C GLY A 179 2.25 -16.60 -4.77
N PRO A 180 1.25 -16.71 -5.66
CA PRO A 180 0.09 -15.80 -5.70
C PRO A 180 -0.70 -15.77 -4.40
N PHE A 181 -0.91 -16.93 -3.76
CA PHE A 181 -1.69 -17.03 -2.52
C PHE A 181 -1.02 -16.26 -1.39
N ALA A 182 0.27 -16.49 -1.15
CA ALA A 182 1.04 -15.76 -0.13
C ALA A 182 1.06 -14.25 -0.42
N GLY A 183 1.25 -13.88 -1.68
CA GLY A 183 1.28 -12.48 -2.11
C GLY A 183 -0.05 -11.74 -1.95
N VAL A 184 -1.19 -12.38 -2.25
CA VAL A 184 -2.51 -11.74 -2.23
C VAL A 184 -3.19 -11.92 -0.88
N VAL A 185 -3.36 -13.17 -0.43
CA VAL A 185 -4.08 -13.46 0.83
C VAL A 185 -3.21 -13.09 2.02
N GLY A 186 -1.93 -13.46 1.99
CA GLY A 186 -1.00 -13.15 3.09
C GLY A 186 -0.83 -11.64 3.32
N SER A 187 -0.66 -10.85 2.25
CA SER A 187 -0.57 -9.39 2.40
C SER A 187 -1.90 -8.76 2.80
N THR A 188 -3.03 -9.30 2.35
CA THR A 188 -4.37 -8.85 2.75
C THR A 188 -4.59 -9.03 4.24
N VAL A 189 -4.22 -10.20 4.79
CA VAL A 189 -4.35 -10.47 6.23
C VAL A 189 -3.53 -9.45 7.02
N ILE A 190 -2.29 -9.19 6.61
CA ILE A 190 -1.44 -8.16 7.24
C ILE A 190 -2.12 -6.78 7.15
N PHE A 191 -2.54 -6.36 5.95
CA PHE A 191 -3.22 -5.08 5.72
C PHE A 191 -4.47 -4.90 6.59
N ALA A 192 -5.34 -5.91 6.63
CA ALA A 192 -6.57 -5.86 7.40
C ALA A 192 -6.32 -5.83 8.91
N LEU A 193 -5.37 -6.61 9.42
CA LEU A 193 -5.00 -6.57 10.84
C LEU A 193 -4.43 -5.22 11.26
N MET A 194 -3.70 -4.54 10.36
CA MET A 194 -3.20 -3.19 10.61
C MET A 194 -4.30 -2.13 10.71
N HIS A 195 -5.51 -2.41 10.23
CA HIS A 195 -6.71 -1.57 10.43
C HIS A 195 -7.46 -1.90 11.74
N GLY A 196 -7.04 -2.94 12.45
CA GLY A 196 -7.68 -3.43 13.66
C GLY A 196 -8.87 -4.35 13.38
N ILE A 197 -9.27 -5.13 14.38
CA ILE A 197 -10.45 -6.01 14.33
C ILE A 197 -11.65 -5.21 14.85
N ASN A 198 -12.28 -4.45 13.95
CA ASN A 198 -13.46 -3.62 14.20
C ASN A 198 -14.31 -3.56 12.91
N ASN A 199 -15.35 -2.74 12.86
CA ASN A 199 -16.24 -2.60 11.69
C ASN A 199 -15.53 -2.27 10.35
N ILE A 200 -14.30 -1.75 10.36
CA ILE A 200 -13.48 -1.47 9.16
C ILE A 200 -12.74 -2.71 8.66
N PHE A 201 -12.45 -3.68 9.53
CA PHE A 201 -11.77 -4.93 9.19
C PHE A 201 -12.32 -5.62 7.93
N PRO A 202 -13.64 -5.89 7.79
CA PRO A 202 -14.19 -6.50 6.59
C PRO A 202 -13.94 -5.67 5.32
N ALA A 203 -14.04 -4.34 5.40
CA ALA A 203 -13.74 -3.46 4.28
C ALA A 203 -12.26 -3.50 3.91
N ALA A 204 -11.36 -3.55 4.90
CA ALA A 204 -9.93 -3.68 4.69
C ALA A 204 -9.56 -5.02 4.02
N VAL A 205 -10.23 -6.12 4.36
CA VAL A 205 -10.07 -7.41 3.67
C VAL A 205 -10.45 -7.29 2.19
N VAL A 206 -11.61 -6.69 1.88
CA VAL A 206 -12.07 -6.49 0.49
C VAL A 206 -11.08 -5.63 -0.30
N ALA A 207 -10.67 -4.48 0.27
CA ALA A 207 -9.69 -3.59 -0.36
C ALA A 207 -8.34 -4.29 -0.56
N GLY A 208 -7.87 -5.02 0.45
CA GLY A 208 -6.65 -5.84 0.43
C GLY A 208 -6.62 -6.82 -0.73
N LEU A 209 -7.65 -7.67 -0.84
CA LEU A 209 -7.75 -8.67 -1.91
C LEU A 209 -7.76 -8.01 -3.29
N ALA A 210 -8.59 -6.97 -3.47
CA ALA A 210 -8.79 -6.32 -4.75
C ALA A 210 -7.50 -5.69 -5.28
N THR A 211 -6.85 -4.86 -4.48
CA THR A 211 -5.63 -4.15 -4.84
C THR A 211 -4.40 -5.06 -4.93
N ALA A 212 -4.25 -6.05 -4.03
CA ALA A 212 -3.14 -6.99 -4.12
C ALA A 212 -3.21 -7.84 -5.39
N GLU A 213 -4.41 -8.26 -5.79
CA GLU A 213 -4.61 -9.00 -7.04
C GLU A 213 -4.38 -8.12 -8.27
N VAL A 214 -4.88 -6.88 -8.26
CA VAL A 214 -4.63 -5.90 -9.33
C VAL A 214 -3.14 -5.58 -9.45
N PHE A 215 -2.43 -5.40 -8.33
CA PHE A 215 -0.99 -5.20 -8.31
C PHE A 215 -0.24 -6.43 -8.84
N ARG A 216 -0.63 -7.64 -8.41
CA ARG A 216 -0.01 -8.90 -8.86
C ARG A 216 -0.05 -9.03 -10.39
N ARG A 217 -1.17 -8.65 -11.02
CA ARG A 217 -1.35 -8.78 -12.48
C ARG A 217 -0.79 -7.61 -13.28
N SER A 218 -0.88 -6.39 -12.76
CA SER A 218 -0.40 -5.18 -13.47
C SER A 218 1.07 -4.86 -13.20
N GLY A 219 1.60 -5.34 -12.07
CA GLY A 219 2.92 -4.99 -11.55
C GLY A 219 3.06 -3.54 -11.11
N SER A 220 1.99 -2.74 -11.12
CA SER A 220 2.01 -1.30 -10.86
C SER A 220 1.09 -0.97 -9.69
N ILE A 221 1.49 0.02 -8.88
CA ILE A 221 0.64 0.52 -7.77
C ILE A 221 -0.50 1.41 -8.26
N TRP A 222 -0.38 2.01 -9.46
CA TRP A 222 -1.36 3.01 -9.91
C TRP A 222 -2.77 2.45 -10.12
N PRO A 223 -2.95 1.24 -10.70
CA PRO A 223 -4.28 0.63 -10.77
C PRO A 223 -4.89 0.36 -9.38
N GLY A 224 -4.08 -0.03 -8.40
CA GLY A 224 -4.52 -0.21 -7.01
C GLY A 224 -4.91 1.11 -6.34
N LEU A 225 -4.17 2.20 -6.59
CA LEU A 225 -4.55 3.55 -6.15
C LEU A 225 -5.91 3.98 -6.74
N VAL A 226 -6.16 3.67 -8.02
CA VAL A 226 -7.47 3.93 -8.65
C VAL A 226 -8.58 3.10 -7.99
N VAL A 227 -8.33 1.83 -7.66
CA VAL A 227 -9.27 1.00 -6.88
C VAL A 227 -9.59 1.70 -5.56
N HIS A 228 -8.59 2.13 -4.79
CA HIS A 228 -8.81 2.83 -3.52
C HIS A 228 -9.57 4.14 -3.69
N PHE A 229 -9.26 4.94 -4.72
CA PHE A 229 -9.97 6.19 -4.99
C PHE A 229 -11.47 5.94 -5.20
N VAL A 230 -11.82 4.99 -6.09
CA VAL A 230 -13.21 4.63 -6.37
C VAL A 230 -13.88 3.97 -5.17
N PHE A 231 -13.11 3.25 -4.35
CA PHE A 231 -13.58 2.60 -3.13
C PHE A 231 -13.86 3.62 -2.02
N ASN A 232 -13.01 4.62 -1.80
CA ASN A 232 -13.08 5.55 -0.66
C ASN A 232 -13.93 6.77 -0.94
N LEU A 233 -13.82 7.37 -2.14
CA LEU A 233 -14.47 8.66 -2.44
C LEU A 233 -15.99 8.62 -2.18
N PRO A 234 -16.75 7.63 -2.68
CA PRO A 234 -18.19 7.61 -2.43
C PRO A 234 -18.51 7.42 -0.94
N SER A 235 -17.80 6.55 -0.22
CA SER A 235 -18.02 6.38 1.22
C SER A 235 -17.76 7.64 2.01
N PHE A 236 -16.70 8.38 1.67
CA PHE A 236 -16.39 9.62 2.35
C PHE A 236 -17.45 10.69 2.09
N LEU A 237 -17.91 10.83 0.85
CA LEU A 237 -18.99 11.77 0.52
C LEU A 237 -20.31 11.38 1.20
N LEU A 238 -20.66 10.09 1.24
CA LEU A 238 -21.83 9.59 1.95
C LEU A 238 -21.73 9.87 3.45
N MET A 239 -20.55 9.67 4.07
CA MET A 239 -20.31 10.02 5.47
C MET A 239 -20.54 11.53 5.71
N VAL A 240 -19.96 12.40 4.88
CA VAL A 240 -20.14 13.85 5.04
C VAL A 240 -21.62 14.24 4.91
N VAL A 241 -22.36 13.64 3.98
CA VAL A 241 -23.78 13.95 3.75
C VAL A 241 -24.68 13.38 4.84
N PHE A 242 -24.56 12.11 5.20
CA PHE A 242 -25.50 11.45 6.11
C PHE A 242 -25.20 11.69 7.58
N THR A 243 -23.94 11.85 7.95
CA THR A 243 -23.58 12.22 9.33
C THR A 243 -23.87 13.71 9.61
N SER A 244 -24.29 14.51 8.61
CA SER A 244 -24.71 15.92 8.79
C SER A 244 -26.10 16.10 9.44
N THR A 245 -26.74 15.02 9.88
CA THR A 245 -28.12 15.03 10.40
C THR A 245 -28.26 14.60 11.86
N GLY A 246 -27.17 14.53 12.63
CA GLY A 246 -27.16 14.20 14.06
C GLY A 246 -26.82 15.39 14.94
#